data_AF-A0A1A8FDL3-F1
#
_entry.id   AF-A0A1A8FDL3-F1
#
_cell.length_a   1.000
_cell.length_b   1.000
_cell.length_c   1.000
_cell.angle_alpha   90.00
_cell.angle_beta   90.00
_cell.angle_gamma   90.00
#
_symmetry.space_group_name_H-M   'P 1'
#
loop_
_entity.id
_entity.type
_entity.pdbx_description
1 polymer ?
#
loop_
_entity_poly.entity_id
_entity_poly.type
_entity_poly.pdbx_seq_one_letter_code
_entity_poly.pdbx_strand_id
1 'polypeptide(L)'
;KDQFASFYDTATADIMLQYVIAFLVLLSNIKLWHLLRLNPKMNLITAALQRASTQIFLNLVVVVIILVAYAVTSNIIYGWELASYKTFTSALLTLICLQIGIFNFDEVLNDDHLIGGLLFGSCTILLTFVALNLFVAVILASLEEEQKQHKPSEEEEVVDLLLNNICSLFGIRYKNEKKLMGLDVNGSGGLAVNNSRDFLNTSSADVNIYQKTGH
;
A
#
# COMPACT_ATOMS: atom_id res chain seq x y z
N LYS A 1 34.77 57.18 -29.83
CA LYS A 1 34.12 56.22 -30.76
C LYS A 1 33.83 55.01 -29.90
N ASP A 2 32.63 55.00 -29.36
CA ASP A 2 32.34 54.33 -28.09
C ASP A 2 32.12 52.85 -28.38
N GLN A 3 33.10 52.03 -27.99
CA GLN A 3 33.04 50.59 -28.10
C GLN A 3 32.17 50.08 -26.95
N PHE A 4 30.85 50.05 -27.18
CA PHE A 4 29.92 49.41 -26.26
C PHE A 4 30.32 47.94 -26.10
N ALA A 5 30.74 47.54 -24.90
CA ALA A 5 30.97 46.15 -24.57
C ALA A 5 29.64 45.38 -24.72
N SER A 6 29.65 44.30 -25.52
CA SER A 6 28.47 43.47 -25.76
C SER A 6 28.07 42.75 -24.47
N PHE A 7 27.14 43.33 -23.72
CA PHE A 7 26.53 42.71 -22.53
C PHE A 7 25.68 41.47 -22.88
N TYR A 8 25.36 41.28 -24.15
CA TYR A 8 24.57 40.16 -24.64
C TYR A 8 25.31 38.82 -24.48
N ASP A 9 26.61 38.79 -24.76
CA ASP A 9 27.43 37.58 -24.62
C ASP A 9 27.60 37.20 -23.15
N THR A 10 27.79 38.21 -22.28
CA THR A 10 27.85 38.01 -20.82
C THR A 10 26.53 37.52 -20.24
N ALA A 11 25.40 38.11 -20.65
CA ALA A 11 24.07 37.69 -20.19
C ALA A 11 23.74 36.27 -20.67
N THR A 12 24.11 35.92 -21.90
CA THR A 12 23.92 34.56 -22.42
C THR A 12 24.78 33.56 -21.66
N ALA A 13 26.04 33.90 -21.37
CA ALA A 13 26.92 33.04 -20.56
C ALA A 13 26.37 32.83 -19.13
N ASP A 14 25.82 33.87 -18.50
CA ASP A 14 25.22 33.78 -17.17
C ASP A 14 23.99 32.85 -17.15
N ILE A 15 23.12 32.97 -18.15
CA ILE A 15 21.96 32.07 -18.32
C ILE A 15 22.41 30.60 -18.50
N MET A 16 23.44 30.36 -19.31
CA MET A 16 23.97 29.00 -19.51
C MET A 16 24.58 28.44 -18.22
N LEU A 17 25.32 29.26 -17.46
CA LEU A 17 25.82 28.88 -16.14
C LEU A 17 24.67 28.55 -15.18
N GLN A 18 23.59 29.33 -15.20
CA GLN A 18 22.42 29.06 -14.37
C GLN A 18 21.76 27.71 -14.73
N TYR A 19 21.67 27.36 -16.01
CA TYR A 19 21.19 26.03 -16.43
C TYR A 19 22.11 24.90 -15.97
N VAL A 20 23.43 25.08 -16.08
CA VAL A 20 24.43 24.09 -15.62
C VAL A 20 24.35 23.91 -14.11
N ILE A 21 24.24 25.00 -13.35
CA ILE A 21 24.08 24.95 -11.89
C ILE A 21 22.77 24.26 -11.52
N ALA A 22 21.65 24.61 -12.17
CA ALA A 22 20.37 23.96 -11.93
C ALA A 22 20.45 22.44 -12.20
N PHE A 23 21.14 22.05 -13.27
CA PHE A 23 21.38 20.65 -13.59
C PHE A 23 22.28 19.95 -12.57
N LEU A 24 23.36 20.59 -12.11
CA LEU A 24 24.22 20.07 -11.05
C LEU A 24 23.46 19.89 -9.73
N VAL A 25 22.61 20.86 -9.37
CA VAL A 25 21.77 20.79 -8.19
C VAL A 25 20.78 19.63 -8.32
N LEU A 26 20.16 19.44 -9.49
CA LEU A 26 19.29 18.29 -9.75
C LEU A 26 20.05 16.96 -9.57
N LEU A 27 21.23 16.82 -10.18
CA LEU A 27 22.06 15.62 -10.04
C LEU A 27 22.51 15.39 -8.59
N SER A 28 22.86 16.45 -7.87
CA SER A 28 23.23 16.39 -6.45
C SER A 28 22.06 15.92 -5.60
N ASN A 29 20.84 16.40 -5.86
CA ASN A 29 19.63 15.90 -5.21
C ASN A 29 19.39 14.42 -5.50
N ILE A 30 19.54 13.96 -6.75
CA ILE A 30 19.42 12.54 -7.10
C ILE A 30 20.48 11.69 -6.39
N LYS A 31 21.72 12.17 -6.33
CA LYS A 31 22.83 11.50 -5.62
C LYS A 31 22.59 11.46 -4.11
N LEU A 32 22.01 12.52 -3.54
CA LEU A 32 21.59 12.58 -2.14
C LEU A 32 20.51 11.53 -1.85
N TRP A 33 19.50 11.40 -2.71
CA TRP A 33 18.49 10.34 -2.62
C TRP A 33 19.10 8.94 -2.70
N HIS A 34 20.10 8.76 -3.58
CA HIS A 34 20.82 7.48 -3.69
C HIS A 34 21.65 7.17 -2.42
N LEU A 35 22.31 8.17 -1.84
CA LEU A 35 23.03 8.03 -0.57
C LEU A 35 22.08 7.74 0.60
N LEU A 36 20.91 8.39 0.65
CA LEU A 36 19.89 8.18 1.68
C LEU A 36 19.33 6.75 1.66
N ARG A 37 19.26 6.11 0.48
CA ARG A 37 18.84 4.70 0.31
C ARG A 37 19.82 3.69 0.91
N LEU A 38 21.06 4.09 1.27
CA LEU A 38 22.02 3.24 1.97
C LEU A 38 21.55 2.87 3.40
N ASN A 39 20.57 3.58 3.94
CA ASN A 39 19.92 3.19 5.18
C ASN A 39 18.83 2.11 4.91
N PRO A 40 18.87 0.95 5.59
CA PRO A 40 17.91 -0.14 5.40
C PRO A 40 16.45 0.30 5.63
N LYS A 41 16.21 1.30 6.49
CA LYS A 41 14.88 1.90 6.72
C LYS A 41 14.30 2.58 5.48
N MET A 42 15.12 3.23 4.65
CA MET A 42 14.64 3.87 3.42
C MET A 42 14.53 2.90 2.25
N ASN A 43 15.36 1.86 2.22
CA ASN A 43 15.26 0.82 1.21
C ASN A 43 13.95 0.03 1.34
N LEU A 44 13.41 -0.13 2.55
CA LEU A 44 12.08 -0.70 2.80
C LEU A 44 10.96 0.15 2.15
N ILE A 45 10.97 1.47 2.37
CA ILE A 45 9.99 2.40 1.78
C ILE A 45 10.09 2.39 0.24
N THR A 46 11.32 2.39 -0.28
CA THR A 46 11.56 2.35 -1.73
C THR A 46 11.12 1.02 -2.33
N ALA A 47 11.36 -0.10 -1.65
CA ALA A 47 10.91 -1.43 -2.08
C ALA A 47 9.39 -1.55 -2.04
N ALA A 48 8.72 -1.03 -1.00
CA ALA A 48 7.27 -0.96 -0.92
C ALA A 48 6.69 -0.12 -2.07
N LEU A 49 7.29 1.04 -2.36
CA LEU A 49 6.88 1.90 -3.48
C LEU A 49 7.12 1.21 -4.83
N GLN A 50 8.23 0.50 -5.01
CA GLN A 50 8.50 -0.29 -6.21
C GLN A 50 7.51 -1.46 -6.37
N ARG A 51 7.10 -2.09 -5.28
CA ARG A 51 6.11 -3.17 -5.30
C ARG A 51 4.70 -2.66 -5.62
N ALA A 52 4.36 -1.49 -5.08
CA ALA A 52 3.11 -0.77 -5.37
C ALA A 52 3.14 -0.04 -6.72
N SER A 53 4.32 0.10 -7.34
CA SER A 53 4.54 0.99 -8.50
C SER A 53 3.62 0.69 -9.66
N THR A 54 3.28 -0.59 -9.89
CA THR A 54 2.34 -0.99 -10.93
C THR A 54 0.95 -0.42 -10.66
N GLN A 55 0.46 -0.49 -9.43
CA GLN A 55 -0.85 0.07 -9.06
C GLN A 55 -0.84 1.61 -9.08
N ILE A 56 0.26 2.21 -8.62
CA ILE A 56 0.49 3.65 -8.67
C ILE A 56 0.46 4.15 -10.12
N PHE A 57 1.17 3.46 -11.03
CA PHE A 57 1.22 3.81 -12.44
C PHE A 57 -0.13 3.65 -13.13
N LEU A 58 -0.85 2.56 -12.84
CA LEU A 58 -2.21 2.34 -13.34
C LEU A 58 -3.16 3.47 -12.93
N ASN A 59 -3.12 3.88 -11.65
CA ASN A 59 -3.96 4.99 -11.18
C ASN A 59 -3.51 6.35 -11.73
N LEU A 60 -2.19 6.57 -11.88
CA LEU A 60 -1.63 7.78 -12.48
C LEU A 60 -2.08 7.94 -13.94
N VAL A 61 -2.10 6.86 -14.72
CA VAL A 61 -2.60 6.90 -16.11
C VAL A 61 -4.06 7.35 -16.16
N VAL A 62 -4.91 6.88 -15.25
CA VAL A 62 -6.31 7.31 -15.15
C VAL A 62 -6.40 8.81 -14.83
N VAL A 63 -5.60 9.31 -13.88
CA VAL A 63 -5.52 10.75 -13.56
C VAL A 63 -5.14 11.57 -14.79
N VAL A 64 -4.11 11.15 -15.53
CA VAL A 64 -3.64 11.86 -16.73
C VAL A 64 -4.73 11.87 -17.81
N ILE A 65 -5.41 10.75 -18.05
CA ILE A 65 -6.49 10.69 -19.05
C ILE A 65 -7.62 11.66 -18.70
N ILE A 66 -8.06 11.66 -17.44
CA ILE A 66 -9.12 12.57 -16.97
C ILE A 66 -8.66 14.02 -17.10
N LEU A 67 -7.44 14.34 -16.66
CA LEU A 67 -6.87 15.68 -16.72
C LEU A 67 -6.78 16.19 -18.16
N VAL A 68 -6.34 15.35 -19.11
CA VAL A 68 -6.29 15.69 -20.54
C VAL A 68 -7.69 15.90 -21.11
N ALA A 69 -8.65 15.04 -20.79
CA ALA A 69 -10.03 15.17 -21.23
C ALA A 69 -10.65 16.50 -20.76
N TYR A 70 -10.46 16.85 -19.49
CA TYR A 70 -10.90 18.14 -18.95
C TYR A 70 -10.13 19.30 -19.57
N ALA A 71 -8.82 19.19 -19.81
CA ALA A 71 -8.02 20.25 -20.44
C ALA A 71 -8.52 20.58 -21.85
N VAL A 72 -8.82 19.55 -22.66
CA VAL A 72 -9.41 19.72 -24.00
C VAL A 72 -10.81 20.33 -23.90
N THR A 73 -11.63 19.86 -22.97
CA THR A 73 -13.00 20.38 -22.77
C THR A 73 -12.98 21.86 -22.36
N SER A 74 -12.13 22.25 -21.40
CA SER A 74 -11.94 23.64 -20.98
C SER A 74 -11.35 24.50 -22.10
N ASN A 75 -10.43 23.96 -22.91
CA ASN A 75 -9.86 24.66 -24.06
C ASN A 75 -10.93 24.94 -25.13
N ILE A 76 -11.88 24.03 -25.36
CA ILE A 76 -12.97 24.26 -26.32
C ILE A 76 -13.99 25.27 -25.78
N ILE A 77 -14.38 25.16 -24.51
CA ILE A 77 -15.42 26.01 -23.91
C ILE A 77 -14.90 27.43 -23.66
N TYR A 78 -13.68 27.57 -23.11
CA TYR A 78 -13.12 28.85 -22.66
C TYR A 78 -11.97 29.36 -23.52
N GLY A 79 -11.52 28.62 -24.54
CA GLY A 79 -10.35 29.01 -25.34
C GLY A 79 -10.55 30.27 -26.19
N TRP A 80 -11.80 30.69 -26.42
CA TRP A 80 -12.12 31.96 -27.08
C TRP A 80 -12.20 33.13 -26.09
N GLU A 81 -12.62 32.87 -24.86
CA GLU A 81 -12.90 33.86 -23.81
C GLU A 81 -11.66 34.19 -22.97
N LEU A 82 -10.85 33.19 -22.60
CA LEU A 82 -9.72 33.33 -21.68
C LEU A 82 -8.39 32.94 -22.33
N ALA A 83 -7.41 33.84 -22.25
CA ALA A 83 -6.04 33.60 -22.72
C ALA A 83 -5.38 32.40 -22.01
N SER A 84 -5.71 32.18 -20.73
CA SER A 84 -5.22 31.07 -19.90
C SER A 84 -5.69 29.69 -20.39
N TYR A 85 -6.78 29.63 -21.15
CA TYR A 85 -7.32 28.40 -21.73
C TYR A 85 -7.16 28.33 -23.25
N LYS A 86 -6.46 29.28 -23.88
CA LYS A 86 -6.32 29.35 -25.34
C LYS A 86 -5.52 28.19 -25.94
N THR A 87 -4.51 27.71 -25.23
CA THR A 87 -3.72 26.54 -25.66
C THR A 87 -3.97 25.35 -24.74
N PHE A 88 -3.86 24.14 -25.29
CA PHE A 88 -3.97 22.91 -24.52
C PHE A 88 -2.99 22.87 -23.33
N THR A 89 -1.74 23.27 -23.54
CA THR A 89 -0.72 23.27 -22.48
C THR A 89 -1.05 24.28 -21.38
N SER A 90 -1.54 25.47 -21.74
CA SER A 90 -1.99 26.47 -20.76
C SER A 90 -3.22 26.00 -19.99
N ALA A 91 -4.19 25.37 -20.66
CA ALA A 91 -5.37 24.78 -20.02
C ALA A 91 -4.98 23.65 -19.06
N LEU A 92 -4.07 22.76 -19.48
CA LEU A 92 -3.55 21.67 -18.65
C LEU A 92 -2.84 22.20 -17.40
N LEU A 93 -1.96 23.19 -17.56
CA LEU A 93 -1.27 23.84 -16.44
C LEU A 93 -2.27 24.47 -15.47
N THR A 94 -3.28 25.14 -16.01
CA THR A 94 -4.32 25.78 -15.20
C THR A 94 -5.12 24.74 -14.39
N LEU A 95 -5.45 23.58 -14.96
CA LEU A 95 -6.10 22.49 -14.22
C LEU A 95 -5.19 21.86 -13.16
N ILE A 96 -3.88 21.79 -13.39
CA ILE A 96 -2.92 21.33 -12.37
C ILE A 96 -2.84 22.35 -11.23
N CYS A 97 -2.75 23.65 -11.55
CA CYS A 97 -2.79 24.74 -10.57
C CYS A 97 -4.09 24.74 -9.77
N LEU A 98 -5.23 24.45 -10.42
CA LEU A 98 -6.52 24.24 -9.78
C LEU A 98 -6.48 23.11 -8.75
N GLN A 99 -5.84 21.98 -9.07
CA GLN A 99 -5.71 20.86 -8.13
C GLN A 99 -4.77 21.14 -6.97
N ILE A 100 -3.78 22.01 -7.14
CA ILE A 100 -2.91 22.48 -6.06
C ILE A 100 -3.63 23.54 -5.19
N GLY A 101 -4.71 24.14 -5.70
CA GLY A 101 -5.49 25.18 -5.03
C GLY A 101 -5.00 26.61 -5.31
N ILE A 102 -4.05 26.80 -6.23
CA ILE A 102 -3.48 28.11 -6.59
C ILE A 102 -4.20 28.75 -7.78
N PHE A 103 -5.53 28.71 -7.78
CA PHE A 103 -6.35 29.12 -8.93
C PHE A 103 -7.08 30.44 -8.68
N ASN A 104 -6.97 31.35 -9.66
CA ASN A 104 -7.67 32.62 -9.68
C ASN A 104 -9.09 32.42 -10.21
N PHE A 105 -10.01 32.13 -9.29
CA PHE A 105 -11.44 31.98 -9.57
C PHE A 105 -12.09 33.26 -10.11
N ASP A 106 -11.53 34.43 -9.80
CA ASP A 106 -11.99 35.76 -10.25
C ASP A 106 -12.06 35.90 -11.78
N GLU A 107 -11.15 35.28 -12.52
CA GLU A 107 -11.09 35.41 -13.98
C GLU A 107 -12.12 34.51 -14.69
N VAL A 108 -12.62 33.48 -14.01
CA VAL A 108 -13.57 32.50 -14.56
C VAL A 108 -15.01 32.75 -14.10
N LEU A 109 -15.22 33.39 -12.95
CA LEU A 109 -16.55 33.63 -12.36
C LEU A 109 -17.17 34.98 -12.72
N ASN A 110 -16.47 35.85 -13.46
CA ASN A 110 -16.96 37.19 -13.80
C ASN A 110 -18.11 37.21 -14.83
N ASP A 111 -18.39 36.09 -15.49
CA ASP A 111 -19.60 35.90 -16.30
C ASP A 111 -20.41 34.74 -15.71
N ASP A 112 -21.73 34.94 -15.54
CA ASP A 112 -22.73 34.06 -14.90
C ASP A 112 -22.84 32.65 -15.53
N HIS A 113 -21.75 31.88 -15.53
CA HIS A 113 -21.68 30.55 -16.11
C HIS A 113 -21.63 29.50 -15.00
N LEU A 114 -22.83 29.06 -14.58
CA LEU A 114 -23.04 27.80 -13.83
C LEU A 114 -22.24 26.63 -14.43
N ILE A 115 -22.06 26.64 -15.76
CA ILE A 115 -21.28 25.65 -16.52
C ILE A 115 -19.80 25.63 -16.08
N GLY A 116 -19.20 26.78 -15.78
CA GLY A 116 -17.81 26.85 -15.32
C GLY A 116 -17.66 26.30 -13.92
N GLY A 117 -18.52 26.73 -13.00
CA GLY A 117 -18.55 26.20 -11.64
C GLY A 117 -18.75 24.68 -11.61
N LEU A 118 -19.66 24.15 -12.43
CA LEU A 118 -19.86 22.69 -12.57
C LEU A 118 -18.68 21.99 -13.21
N LEU A 119 -18.05 22.59 -14.23
CA LEU A 119 -16.91 21.99 -14.91
C LEU A 119 -15.68 21.92 -14.01
N PHE A 120 -15.30 23.02 -13.37
CA PHE A 120 -14.18 23.06 -12.43
C PHE A 120 -14.48 22.28 -11.15
N GLY A 121 -15.69 22.40 -10.61
CA GLY A 121 -16.12 21.64 -9.42
C GLY A 121 -16.13 20.14 -9.66
N SER A 122 -16.71 19.67 -10.77
CA SER A 122 -16.71 18.24 -11.12
C SER A 122 -15.30 17.73 -11.41
N CYS A 123 -14.47 18.50 -12.10
CA CYS A 123 -13.07 18.19 -12.34
C CYS A 123 -12.30 18.00 -11.02
N THR A 124 -12.43 18.95 -10.08
CA THR A 124 -11.77 18.88 -8.78
C THR A 124 -12.25 17.69 -7.96
N ILE A 125 -13.55 17.41 -7.90
CA ILE A 125 -14.09 16.27 -7.15
C ILE A 125 -13.60 14.94 -7.75
N LEU A 126 -13.72 14.76 -9.07
CA LEU A 126 -13.35 13.52 -9.75
C LEU A 126 -11.83 13.25 -9.69
N LEU A 127 -11.01 14.26 -9.98
CA LEU A 127 -9.55 14.10 -9.89
C LEU A 127 -9.10 13.85 -8.45
N THR A 128 -9.72 14.50 -7.46
CA THR A 128 -9.42 14.24 -6.05
C THR A 128 -9.86 12.84 -5.65
N PHE A 129 -11.04 12.36 -6.09
CA PHE A 129 -11.49 11.00 -5.83
C PHE A 129 -10.53 9.95 -6.41
N VAL A 130 -10.09 10.12 -7.65
CA VAL A 130 -9.10 9.21 -8.27
C VAL A 130 -7.73 9.34 -7.59
N ALA A 131 -7.33 10.54 -7.14
CA ALA A 131 -6.12 10.72 -6.36
C ALA A 131 -6.22 10.09 -4.96
N LEU A 132 -7.38 10.08 -4.33
CA LEU A 132 -7.60 9.35 -3.07
C LEU A 132 -7.47 7.83 -3.28
N ASN A 133 -7.91 7.31 -4.43
CA ASN A 133 -7.67 5.90 -4.78
C ASN A 133 -6.18 5.57 -4.89
N LEU A 134 -5.33 6.53 -5.26
CA LEU A 134 -3.86 6.38 -5.17
C LEU A 134 -3.40 6.18 -3.73
N PHE A 135 -3.90 7.02 -2.82
CA PHE A 135 -3.54 6.98 -1.41
C PHE A 135 -3.95 5.65 -0.77
N VAL A 136 -5.16 5.17 -1.08
CA VAL A 136 -5.64 3.85 -0.65
C VAL A 136 -4.74 2.74 -1.20
N ALA A 137 -4.35 2.78 -2.47
CA ALA A 137 -3.44 1.80 -3.05
C ALA A 137 -2.07 1.77 -2.35
N VAL A 138 -1.53 2.94 -1.98
CA VAL A 138 -0.28 3.03 -1.20
C VAL A 138 -0.43 2.45 0.20
N ILE A 139 -1.54 2.75 0.90
CA ILE A 139 -1.83 2.16 2.22
C ILE A 139 -1.93 0.64 2.10
N LEU A 140 -2.71 0.12 1.15
CA LEU A 140 -2.85 -1.32 0.94
C LEU A 140 -1.50 -1.99 0.65
N ALA A 141 -0.67 -1.37 -0.18
CA ALA A 141 0.67 -1.90 -0.45
C ALA A 141 1.58 -1.90 0.79
N SER A 142 1.43 -0.93 1.69
CA SER A 142 2.16 -0.91 2.96
C SER A 142 1.68 -2.01 3.93
N LEU A 143 0.37 -2.25 4.00
CA LEU A 143 -0.21 -3.32 4.82
C LEU A 143 0.14 -4.70 4.28
N GLU A 144 0.20 -4.87 2.96
CA GLU A 144 0.65 -6.11 2.33
C GLU A 144 2.09 -6.47 2.68
N GLU A 145 2.95 -5.48 2.92
CA GLU A 145 4.35 -5.72 3.29
C GLU A 145 4.44 -6.21 4.76
N GLU A 146 3.67 -5.61 5.67
CA GLU A 146 3.55 -6.06 7.06
C GLU A 146 2.95 -7.48 7.13
N GLN A 147 1.89 -7.77 6.37
CA GLN A 147 1.30 -9.12 6.31
C GLN A 147 2.24 -10.16 5.67
N LYS A 148 3.10 -9.77 4.72
CA LYS A 148 4.11 -10.69 4.15
C LYS A 148 5.22 -11.03 5.13
N GLN A 149 5.57 -10.10 6.03
CA GLN A 149 6.46 -10.39 7.16
C GLN A 149 5.76 -11.25 8.23
N HIS A 150 4.43 -11.18 8.30
CA HIS A 150 3.58 -11.95 9.22
C HIS A 150 2.97 -13.23 8.60
N LYS A 151 3.69 -13.91 7.69
CA LYS A 151 3.12 -15.07 6.97
C LYS A 151 2.52 -16.14 7.92
N PRO A 152 1.42 -16.80 7.52
CA PRO A 152 0.39 -17.42 8.36
C PRO A 152 0.72 -18.85 8.80
N SER A 153 1.95 -19.10 9.24
CA SER A 153 2.23 -20.29 10.06
C SER A 153 2.04 -19.98 11.55
N GLU A 154 2.26 -18.72 11.93
CA GLU A 154 2.04 -18.25 13.29
C GLU A 154 0.57 -17.91 13.54
N GLU A 155 -0.27 -17.58 12.56
CA GLU A 155 -1.66 -17.20 12.85
C GLU A 155 -2.51 -18.36 13.41
N GLU A 156 -2.39 -19.57 12.86
CA GLU A 156 -3.03 -20.77 13.45
C GLU A 156 -2.41 -21.13 14.82
N GLU A 157 -1.09 -21.01 14.96
CA GLU A 157 -0.37 -21.31 16.22
C GLU A 157 -0.61 -20.27 17.31
N VAL A 158 -0.73 -18.99 16.96
CA VAL A 158 -1.01 -17.86 17.86
C VAL A 158 -2.46 -17.89 18.27
N VAL A 159 -3.40 -18.24 17.38
CA VAL A 159 -4.80 -18.48 17.77
C VAL A 159 -4.89 -19.66 18.72
N ASP A 160 -4.17 -20.76 18.46
CA ASP A 160 -4.11 -21.91 19.36
C ASP A 160 -3.45 -21.58 20.70
N LEU A 161 -2.38 -20.78 20.71
CA LEU A 161 -1.69 -20.33 21.93
C LEU A 161 -2.56 -19.38 22.75
N LEU A 162 -3.28 -18.46 22.10
CA LEU A 162 -4.21 -17.54 22.76
C LEU A 162 -5.43 -18.30 23.31
N LEU A 163 -6.00 -19.24 22.53
CA LEU A 163 -7.07 -20.11 22.99
C LEU A 163 -6.62 -20.98 24.16
N ASN A 164 -5.42 -21.56 24.10
CA ASN A 164 -4.88 -22.38 25.18
C ASN A 164 -4.64 -21.55 26.45
N ASN A 165 -4.12 -20.32 26.33
CA ASN A 165 -3.97 -19.42 27.49
C ASN A 165 -5.32 -19.04 28.09
N ILE A 166 -6.31 -18.68 27.27
CA ILE A 166 -7.66 -18.31 27.72
C ILE A 166 -8.38 -19.52 28.34
N CYS A 167 -8.32 -20.69 27.70
CA CYS A 167 -8.90 -21.92 28.22
C CYS A 167 -8.21 -22.38 29.52
N SER A 168 -6.90 -22.16 29.68
CA SER A 168 -6.18 -22.44 30.93
C SER A 168 -6.61 -21.54 32.09
N LEU A 169 -6.94 -20.26 31.81
CA LEU A 169 -7.48 -19.33 32.81
C LEU A 169 -8.91 -19.72 33.24
N PHE A 170 -9.68 -20.32 32.35
CA PHE A 170 -11.02 -20.84 32.64
C PHE A 170 -11.04 -22.31 33.08
N GLY A 171 -9.89 -22.97 33.24
CA GLY A 171 -9.78 -24.35 33.72
C GLY A 171 -10.28 -25.43 32.76
N ILE A 172 -10.45 -25.11 31.48
CA ILE A 172 -10.94 -26.03 30.44
C ILE A 172 -9.74 -26.51 29.60
N ARG A 173 -9.56 -27.82 29.45
CA ARG A 173 -8.52 -28.40 28.58
C ARG A 173 -8.99 -28.35 27.12
N TYR A 174 -8.36 -27.50 26.30
CA TYR A 174 -8.53 -27.52 24.84
C TYR A 174 -7.62 -28.60 24.24
N LYS A 175 -8.20 -29.57 23.50
CA LYS A 175 -7.46 -30.61 22.77
C LYS A 175 -7.71 -30.41 21.27
N ASN A 176 -6.67 -30.02 20.53
CA ASN A 176 -6.76 -29.93 19.08
C ASN A 176 -6.61 -31.32 18.44
N GLU A 177 -7.72 -31.92 17.99
CA GLU A 177 -7.75 -33.16 17.21
C GLU A 177 -7.74 -32.87 15.71
N LYS A 178 -6.65 -32.27 15.20
CA LYS A 178 -6.43 -32.15 13.76
C LYS A 178 -5.03 -32.56 13.34
N LYS A 179 -4.70 -33.84 13.57
CA LYS A 179 -3.71 -34.56 12.74
C LYS A 179 -3.93 -36.07 12.78
N LEU A 180 -5.10 -36.53 12.37
CA LEU A 180 -5.30 -37.93 11.94
C LEU A 180 -6.40 -38.03 10.88
N MET A 181 -6.17 -37.44 9.71
CA MET A 181 -6.78 -37.90 8.46
C MET A 181 -5.68 -37.99 7.41
N GLY A 182 -4.68 -38.82 7.71
CA GLY A 182 -3.90 -39.52 6.71
C GLY A 182 -4.69 -40.78 6.35
N LEU A 183 -5.01 -40.90 5.08
CA LEU A 183 -5.74 -41.97 4.43
C LEU A 183 -5.20 -43.36 4.84
N ASP A 184 -6.03 -44.19 5.48
CA ASP A 184 -5.88 -45.66 5.44
C ASP A 184 -7.28 -46.29 5.56
N VAL A 185 -7.96 -46.40 4.42
CA VAL A 185 -9.08 -47.32 4.23
C VAL A 185 -8.68 -48.29 3.12
N ASN A 186 -7.92 -49.32 3.48
CA ASN A 186 -8.05 -50.63 2.86
C ASN A 186 -7.42 -51.72 3.75
N GLY A 187 -8.19 -52.75 4.08
CA GLY A 187 -7.61 -54.00 4.59
C GLY A 187 -8.15 -54.50 5.93
N SER A 188 -9.30 -55.19 5.85
CA SER A 188 -9.50 -56.53 6.40
C SER A 188 -9.08 -56.86 7.85
N GLY A 189 -10.10 -57.17 8.67
CA GLY A 189 -10.09 -58.38 9.49
C GLY A 189 -9.78 -58.23 10.99
N GLY A 190 -10.61 -58.89 11.81
CA GLY A 190 -10.15 -59.49 13.07
C GLY A 190 -10.80 -58.97 14.36
N LEU A 191 -11.58 -59.85 14.99
CA LEU A 191 -12.08 -59.75 16.36
C LEU A 191 -10.95 -59.60 17.41
N ALA A 192 -11.20 -58.81 18.47
CA ALA A 192 -10.90 -59.09 19.90
C ALA A 192 -11.27 -57.82 20.70
N VAL A 193 -12.35 -57.76 21.51
CA VAL A 193 -12.57 -58.33 22.85
C VAL A 193 -11.66 -57.72 23.94
N ASN A 194 -12.34 -57.05 24.89
CA ASN A 194 -11.94 -56.73 26.29
C ASN A 194 -10.82 -55.67 26.44
N ASN A 195 -10.61 -54.97 27.56
CA ASN A 195 -11.31 -54.76 28.83
C ASN A 195 -10.64 -53.50 29.44
N SER A 196 -11.36 -52.74 30.28
CA SER A 196 -10.84 -51.96 31.43
C SER A 196 -11.67 -50.69 31.63
N ARG A 197 -12.74 -50.86 32.40
CA ARG A 197 -13.22 -49.80 33.28
C ARG A 197 -12.59 -50.08 34.65
N ASP A 198 -11.99 -49.04 35.20
CA ASP A 198 -11.71 -48.90 36.63
C ASP A 198 -12.91 -49.36 37.48
N PHE A 199 -12.67 -49.79 38.72
CA PHE A 199 -13.20 -49.12 39.91
C PHE A 199 -12.91 -49.95 41.18
N LEU A 200 -12.33 -49.26 42.18
CA LEU A 200 -12.32 -49.58 43.63
C LEU A 200 -11.40 -50.75 44.04
N ASN A 201 -10.72 -50.76 45.18
CA ASN A 201 -10.78 -49.95 46.38
C ASN A 201 -9.51 -50.21 47.20
N THR A 202 -9.12 -49.24 48.02
CA THR A 202 -8.52 -49.40 49.37
C THR A 202 -7.46 -50.48 49.65
N SER A 203 -6.32 -49.97 50.11
CA SER A 203 -5.80 -50.20 51.47
C SER A 203 -5.14 -51.55 51.79
N SER A 204 -3.86 -51.42 52.16
CA SER A 204 -3.18 -52.11 53.27
C SER A 204 -2.66 -53.53 53.05
N ALA A 205 -1.33 -53.58 53.11
CA ALA A 205 -0.50 -54.56 53.82
C ALA A 205 -0.43 -56.03 53.35
N ASP A 206 0.74 -56.59 53.68
CA ASP A 206 1.21 -57.98 53.55
C ASP A 206 1.63 -58.42 52.14
N VAL A 207 2.93 -58.48 51.80
CA VAL A 207 4.02 -59.32 52.35
C VAL A 207 3.68 -60.81 52.37
N ASN A 208 4.44 -61.55 51.56
CA ASN A 208 4.83 -62.95 51.68
C ASN A 208 4.02 -64.10 51.03
N ILE A 209 4.76 -64.82 50.16
CA ILE A 209 5.05 -66.27 50.20
C ILE A 209 4.14 -67.24 49.41
N TYR A 210 4.76 -67.80 48.36
CA TYR A 210 4.88 -69.20 47.87
C TYR A 210 3.69 -70.20 47.79
N GLN A 211 3.84 -71.06 46.74
CA GLN A 211 3.36 -72.45 46.53
C GLN A 211 1.92 -72.67 46.04
N LYS A 212 1.71 -73.24 44.83
CA LYS A 212 1.91 -74.64 44.36
C LYS A 212 0.74 -75.56 44.73
N THR A 213 0.02 -76.03 43.71
CA THR A 213 -0.66 -77.34 43.50
C THR A 213 -1.77 -77.10 42.47
N GLY A 214 -1.99 -77.86 41.40
CA GLY A 214 -1.64 -79.25 41.11
C GLY A 214 -2.86 -80.14 41.34
N HIS A 215 -3.76 -80.23 40.35
CA HIS A 215 -4.45 -81.46 39.95
C HIS A 215 -5.21 -81.28 38.63
#